data_AF-A0A2X3JB35-F1
#
_entry.id   AF-A0A2X3JB35-F1
#
_cell.length_a   1.000
_cell.length_b   1.000
_cell.length_c   1.000
_cell.angle_alpha   90.00
_cell.angle_beta   90.00
_cell.angle_gamma   90.00
#
_symmetry.space_group_name_H-M   'P 1'
#
loop_
_entity.id
_entity.type
_entity.pdbx_description
1 polymer ?
#
loop_
_entity_poly.entity_id
_entity_poly.type
_entity_poly.pdbx_seq_one_letter_code
_entity_poly.pdbx_strand_id
1 'polypeptide(L)' 'MAKSKAKKYREKLVREGRLNPEIKRSPFHTLDLTTRKTKTKKDVLYQNKNHSFGDGENGFYFGF' A
#
# COMPACT_ATOMS: atom_id res chain seq x y z
N MET A 1 -25.37 -11.39 -1.99
CA MET A 1 -23.94 -11.68 -2.26
C MET A 1 -23.63 -13.13 -1.93
N ALA A 2 -23.11 -13.89 -2.90
CA ALA A 2 -22.69 -15.26 -2.65
C ALA A 2 -21.31 -15.30 -1.99
N LYS A 3 -21.10 -16.22 -1.04
CA LYS A 3 -19.76 -16.50 -0.49
C LYS A 3 -18.81 -16.94 -1.60
N SER A 4 -17.54 -16.56 -1.51
CA SER A 4 -16.50 -17.05 -2.43
C SER A 4 -16.37 -18.57 -2.38
N LYS A 5 -15.95 -19.19 -3.49
CA LYS A 5 -15.71 -20.64 -3.56
C LYS A 5 -14.73 -21.11 -2.48
N ALA A 6 -13.69 -20.31 -2.22
CA ALA A 6 -12.70 -20.58 -1.17
C ALA A 6 -13.32 -20.60 0.23
N LYS A 7 -14.19 -19.62 0.55
CA LYS A 7 -14.86 -19.57 1.87
C LYS A 7 -15.78 -20.79 2.07
N LYS A 8 -16.53 -21.18 1.04
CA LYS A 8 -17.38 -22.39 1.07
C LYS A 8 -16.58 -23.67 1.33
N TYR A 9 -15.40 -23.79 0.73
CA TYR A 9 -14.51 -24.94 0.95
C TYR A 9 -13.97 -25.00 2.38
N ARG A 10 -13.52 -23.86 2.94
CA ARG A 10 -13.05 -23.82 4.34
C ARG A 10 -14.16 -24.18 5.33
N GLU A 11 -15.36 -23.63 5.14
CA GLU A 11 -16.54 -23.97 5.95
C GLU A 11 -16.90 -25.46 5.85
N LYS A 12 -16.70 -26.08 4.68
CA LYS A 12 -16.88 -27.53 4.50
C LYS A 12 -15.88 -28.34 5.32
N LEU A 13 -14.59 -28.02 5.26
CA LEU A 13 -13.55 -28.72 6.02
C LEU A 13 -13.81 -28.66 7.53
N VAL A 14 -14.21 -27.50 8.05
CA VAL A 14 -14.55 -27.32 9.47
C VAL A 14 -15.77 -28.16 9.85
N ARG A 15 -16.79 -28.22 9.00
CA ARG A 15 -17.97 -29.08 9.23
C ARG A 15 -17.63 -30.57 9.26
N GLU A 16 -16.65 -30.98 8.47
CA GLU A 16 -16.15 -32.36 8.42
C GLU A 16 -15.19 -32.69 9.59
N GLY A 17 -15.01 -31.77 10.54
CA GLY A 17 -14.14 -31.97 11.71
C GLY A 17 -12.65 -31.77 11.43
N ARG A 18 -12.29 -31.26 10.23
CA ARG A 18 -10.89 -30.96 9.90
C ARG A 18 -10.49 -29.63 10.53
N LEU A 19 -9.20 -29.48 10.80
CA LEU A 19 -8.63 -28.28 11.39
C LEU A 19 -8.97 -27.03 10.56
N ASN A 20 -9.44 -25.97 11.23
CA ASN A 20 -9.75 -24.70 10.59
C ASN A 20 -8.46 -24.09 9.98
N PRO A 21 -8.40 -23.89 8.65
CA PRO A 21 -7.22 -23.32 7.99
C PRO A 21 -6.85 -21.92 8.48
N GLU A 22 -7.79 -21.20 9.09
CA GLU A 22 -7.55 -19.86 9.64
C GLU A 22 -6.63 -19.91 10.89
N ILE A 23 -6.63 -21.02 11.64
CA ILE A 23 -5.75 -21.20 12.81
C ILE A 23 -4.28 -21.28 12.39
N LYS A 24 -3.98 -21.91 11.25
CA LYS A 24 -2.61 -22.05 10.73
C LYS A 24 -2.16 -20.86 9.88
N ARG A 25 -2.99 -19.81 9.78
CA ARG A 25 -2.67 -18.69 8.91
C ARG A 25 -1.60 -17.82 9.54
N SER A 26 -0.62 -17.42 8.74
CA SER A 26 0.46 -16.53 9.19
C SER A 26 -0.11 -15.19 9.73
N PRO A 27 0.51 -14.59 10.76
CA PRO A 27 0.12 -13.29 11.29
C PRO A 27 0.19 -12.16 10.25
N PHE A 28 0.93 -12.34 9.16
CA PHE A 28 0.99 -11.36 8.07
C PHE A 28 -0.34 -11.21 7.31
N HIS A 29 -1.31 -12.12 7.48
CA HIS A 29 -2.59 -12.00 6.80
C HIS A 29 -3.37 -10.74 7.20
N THR A 30 -3.27 -10.31 8.45
CA THR A 30 -4.02 -9.15 8.96
C THR A 30 -3.26 -7.84 8.80
N LEU A 31 -1.96 -7.91 8.48
CA LEU A 31 -1.10 -6.74 8.37
C LEU A 31 -1.10 -6.20 6.93
N ASP A 32 -1.20 -4.88 6.79
CA ASP A 32 -0.95 -4.20 5.52
C ASP A 32 0.55 -3.98 5.32
N LEU A 33 1.17 -4.93 4.61
CA LEU A 33 2.59 -4.90 4.26
C LEU A 33 2.91 -3.99 3.06
N THR A 34 1.94 -3.24 2.54
CA THR A 34 2.17 -2.34 1.40
C THR A 34 2.69 -0.96 1.81
N THR A 35 2.80 -0.70 3.12
CA THR A 35 3.25 0.57 3.69
C THR A 35 4.78 0.72 3.59
N ARG A 36 5.30 1.96 3.58
CA ARG A 36 6.74 2.30 3.40
C ARG A 36 7.34 2.05 2.01
N LYS A 37 6.56 2.32 0.95
CA LYS A 37 7.11 2.40 -0.41
C LYS A 37 7.90 3.69 -0.60
N THR A 38 8.99 3.61 -1.36
CA THR A 38 9.66 4.82 -1.85
C THR A 38 8.74 5.54 -2.84
N LYS A 39 8.98 6.85 -3.01
CA LYS A 39 8.22 7.66 -3.97
C LYS A 39 8.40 7.11 -5.38
N THR A 40 7.33 7.07 -6.16
CA THR A 40 7.41 6.78 -7.59
C THR A 40 7.99 7.98 -8.35
N LYS A 41 8.40 7.79 -9.60
CA LYS A 41 8.90 8.88 -10.46
C LYS A 41 7.92 10.05 -10.55
N LYS A 42 6.61 9.76 -10.63
CA LYS A 42 5.56 10.80 -10.62
C LYS A 42 5.48 11.51 -9.28
N ASP A 43 5.54 10.76 -8.18
CA ASP A 43 5.48 11.33 -6.82
C ASP A 43 6.66 12.23 -6.50
N VAL A 44 7.82 12.03 -7.14
CA VAL A 44 8.98 12.92 -7.08
C VAL A 44 8.82 14.10 -8.04
N LEU A 45 8.38 13.86 -9.28
CA LEU A 45 8.24 14.90 -10.31
C LEU A 45 7.26 16.00 -9.91
N TYR A 46 6.12 15.61 -9.33
CA TYR A 46 5.10 16.55 -8.84
C TYR A 46 5.27 16.86 -7.34
N GLN A 47 6.43 16.52 -6.77
CA GLN A 47 6.72 16.86 -5.39
C GLN A 47 7.01 18.35 -5.27
N ASN A 48 6.01 19.10 -4.84
CA ASN A 48 6.19 20.49 -4.46
C ASN A 48 6.85 20.59 -3.08
N LYS A 49 8.15 20.29 -2.97
CA LYS A 49 8.95 20.58 -1.77
C LYS A 49 9.82 21.80 -2.05
N ASN A 50 9.61 22.86 -1.28
CA ASN A 50 10.26 24.18 -1.42
C ASN A 50 9.89 24.93 -2.70
N HIS A 51 8.61 25.00 -3.04
CA HIS A 51 8.19 26.09 -3.91
C HIS A 51 8.25 27.38 -3.10
N SER A 52 9.20 28.24 -3.43
CA SER A 52 9.04 29.68 -3.27
C SER A 52 7.86 30.10 -4.14
N PHE A 53 6.64 29.88 -3.64
CA PHE A 53 5.44 30.57 -4.13
C PHE A 53 5.44 31.97 -3.52
N GLY A 54 6.41 32.77 -3.97
CA GLY A 54 6.45 34.20 -3.77
C GLY A 54 6.95 34.79 -5.08
N ASP A 55 6.04 35.38 -5.84
CA ASP A 55 6.38 36.40 -6.82
C ASP A 55 7.29 37.42 -6.12
N GLY A 56 8.56 37.48 -6.51
CA GLY A 56 9.49 38.43 -5.90
C GLY A 56 10.96 38.07 -6.09
N GLU A 57 11.57 38.76 -7.06
CA GLU A 57 12.98 39.16 -7.06
C GLU A 57 14.04 38.13 -7.54
N ASN A 58 14.40 38.30 -8.82
CA ASN A 58 15.77 38.50 -9.31
C ASN A 58 16.84 37.45 -8.92
N GLY A 59 16.75 36.24 -9.49
CA GLY A 59 17.90 35.34 -9.60
C GLY A 59 18.71 35.60 -10.87
N PHE A 60 19.50 36.68 -10.92
CA PHE A 60 20.42 36.95 -12.03
C PHE A 60 21.63 35.98 -11.95
N TYR A 61 21.69 35.00 -12.84
CA TYR A 61 22.85 34.12 -12.98
C TYR A 61 23.95 34.84 -13.78
N PHE A 62 24.99 35.33 -13.12
CA PHE A 62 26.28 35.57 -13.76
C PHE A 62 27.17 34.34 -13.51
N GLY A 63 27.36 33.52 -14.54
CA GLY A 63 28.41 32.50 -14.58
C GLY A 63 29.49 32.97 -15.55
N PHE A 64 30.68 33.25 -15.02
CA PHE A 64 31.92 33.41 -15.78
C PHE A 64 32.29 32.13 -16.54
#